data_AF-A0AAP5HCB8-F1
#
_entry.id   AF-A0AAP5HCB8-F1
#
_cell.length_a   1.000
_cell.length_b   1.000
_cell.length_c   1.000
_cell.angle_alpha   90.00
_cell.angle_beta   90.00
_cell.angle_gamma   90.00
#
_symmetry.space_group_name_H-M   'P 1'
#
loop_
_entity.id
_entity.type
_entity.pdbx_description
1 polymer ?
#
loop_
_entity_poly.entity_id
_entity_poly.type
_entity_poly.pdbx_seq_one_letter_code
_entity_poly.pdbx_strand_id
1 'polypeptide(L)'
;MQLHGGAMPFFDPYGWTPEAGFEDALAAMGWSSAVMRGGSEAEALSRLVDALAAGPVWAGPLEMGHLRHQPGMHGAIGADHYVVGLALRDGMIEMHDPQGYPHATLPLADFMAAWRGETVDYGEPYTMRTGFQRVETVPEDEAIRRALSAGIRWLAMDRDMQPQAGTLGNEAAALALAERVAAGCDDDLRGHLIHFAVRVGARRAADAARCLTRIGLDEAAGIMGRQAQLIGALQHPLVARDDATAAAHLRALAPTYRELLAVLEPVVVS
;
A
#
# COMPACT_ATOMS: atom_id res chain seq x y z
N MET A 1 -0.95 -11.34 -1.64
CA MET A 1 -2.09 -10.66 -2.27
C MET A 1 -3.32 -10.89 -1.42
N GLN A 2 -4.31 -10.02 -1.52
CA GLN A 2 -5.61 -10.21 -0.91
C GLN A 2 -6.74 -9.83 -1.86
N LEU A 3 -7.90 -10.44 -1.64
CA LEU A 3 -9.16 -10.03 -2.23
C LEU A 3 -10.00 -9.45 -1.09
N HIS A 4 -9.85 -8.14 -0.86
CA HIS A 4 -10.43 -7.42 0.25
C HIS A 4 -11.96 -7.48 0.19
N GLY A 5 -12.59 -7.86 1.30
CA GLY A 5 -14.03 -8.08 1.38
C GLY A 5 -14.58 -9.12 0.39
N GLY A 6 -13.71 -9.95 -0.21
CA GLY A 6 -14.09 -10.88 -1.28
C GLY A 6 -14.31 -10.22 -2.65
N ALA A 7 -14.04 -8.92 -2.79
CA ALA A 7 -14.35 -8.17 -4.01
C ALA A 7 -13.15 -7.40 -4.59
N MET A 8 -12.40 -6.65 -3.79
CA MET A 8 -11.39 -5.72 -4.31
C MET A 8 -9.98 -6.34 -4.25
N PRO A 9 -9.32 -6.60 -5.40
CA PRO A 9 -8.02 -7.26 -5.37
C PRO A 9 -6.89 -6.28 -5.12
N PHE A 10 -5.97 -6.65 -4.23
CA PHE A 10 -4.72 -5.94 -4.00
C PHE A 10 -3.54 -6.92 -4.02
N PHE A 11 -2.45 -6.53 -4.65
CA PHE A 11 -1.21 -7.30 -4.65
C PHE A 11 -0.32 -6.93 -3.45
N ASP A 12 -0.93 -6.86 -2.27
CA ASP A 12 -0.28 -6.70 -0.96
C ASP A 12 -0.68 -7.85 -0.02
N PRO A 13 -0.07 -7.98 1.16
CA PRO A 13 -0.36 -9.10 2.04
C PRO A 13 -1.78 -9.08 2.63
N TYR A 14 -2.25 -10.25 3.05
CA TYR A 14 -3.55 -10.40 3.71
C TYR A 14 -3.65 -9.56 4.99
N GLY A 15 -4.71 -8.74 5.10
CA GLY A 15 -4.94 -7.90 6.29
C GLY A 15 -3.97 -6.74 6.44
N TRP A 16 -3.11 -6.50 5.44
CA TRP A 16 -2.17 -5.39 5.45
C TRP A 16 -2.89 -4.07 5.14
N THR A 17 -2.46 -3.00 5.83
CA THR A 17 -2.80 -1.61 5.51
C THR A 17 -1.53 -0.77 5.36
N PRO A 18 -1.57 0.35 4.63
CA PRO A 18 -0.44 1.28 4.57
C PRO A 18 0.06 1.74 5.93
N GLU A 19 -0.83 2.01 6.90
CA GLU A 19 -0.43 2.38 8.26
C GLU A 19 0.37 1.28 8.96
N ALA A 20 -0.10 0.04 8.92
CA ALA A 20 0.59 -1.10 9.55
C ALA A 20 1.93 -1.38 8.88
N GLY A 21 1.98 -1.35 7.55
CA GLY A 21 3.22 -1.52 6.81
C GLY A 21 4.25 -0.43 7.07
N PHE A 22 3.80 0.81 7.22
CA PHE A 22 4.67 1.93 7.51
C PHE A 22 5.24 1.89 8.94
N GLU A 23 4.43 1.47 9.92
CA GLU A 23 4.89 1.22 11.29
C GLU A 23 6.01 0.17 11.33
N ASP A 24 5.76 -0.99 10.72
CA ASP A 24 6.74 -2.09 10.65
C ASP A 24 8.04 -1.63 9.96
N ALA A 25 7.92 -0.84 8.89
CA ALA A 25 9.06 -0.32 8.15
C ALA A 25 9.88 0.69 8.98
N LEU A 26 9.24 1.64 9.67
CA LEU A 26 9.93 2.59 10.53
C LEU A 26 10.70 1.87 11.64
N ALA A 27 10.04 0.92 12.32
CA ALA A 27 10.67 0.13 13.38
C ALA A 27 11.89 -0.66 12.85
N ALA A 28 11.76 -1.31 11.69
CA ALA A 28 12.85 -2.05 11.06
C ALA A 28 14.06 -1.15 10.71
N MET A 29 13.80 0.10 10.31
CA MET A 29 14.85 1.08 9.97
C MET A 29 15.44 1.81 11.19
N GLY A 30 14.94 1.58 12.41
CA GLY A 30 15.38 2.29 13.61
C GLY A 30 14.82 3.72 13.71
N TRP A 31 13.59 3.93 13.24
CA TRP A 31 12.88 5.20 13.31
C TRP A 31 11.61 5.09 14.15
N SER A 32 11.19 6.21 14.71
CA SER A 32 9.90 6.39 15.36
C SER A 32 9.21 7.66 14.86
N SER A 33 7.92 7.78 15.14
CA SER A 33 7.12 8.97 14.86
C SER A 33 5.95 9.05 15.84
N ALA A 34 5.39 10.24 16.03
CA ALA A 34 4.12 10.40 16.73
C ALA A 34 2.94 10.26 15.74
N VAL A 35 1.87 9.60 16.17
CA VAL A 35 0.63 9.46 15.39
C VAL A 35 -0.49 10.27 16.07
N MET A 36 -1.22 11.06 15.30
CA MET A 36 -2.40 11.81 15.74
C MET A 36 -3.55 11.54 14.79
N ARG A 37 -4.77 11.43 15.31
CA ARG A 37 -5.97 11.08 14.53
C ARG A 37 -7.23 11.63 15.18
N GLY A 38 -8.31 11.71 14.41
CA GLY A 38 -9.65 12.08 14.86
C GLY A 38 -9.81 13.55 15.30
N GLY A 39 -10.81 13.77 16.14
CA GLY A 39 -11.23 15.09 16.61
C GLY A 39 -12.11 15.84 15.61
N SER A 40 -12.53 17.04 15.99
CA SER A 40 -13.24 17.97 15.11
C SER A 40 -12.32 18.53 14.03
N GLU A 41 -12.90 19.05 12.95
CA GLU A 41 -12.16 19.70 11.87
C GLU A 41 -11.29 20.87 12.36
N ALA A 42 -11.79 21.66 13.32
CA ALA A 42 -11.04 22.77 13.91
C ALA A 42 -9.83 22.29 14.74
N GLU A 43 -10.01 21.23 15.53
CA GLU A 43 -8.91 20.62 16.29
C GLU A 43 -7.87 20.00 15.36
N ALA A 44 -8.32 19.29 14.31
CA ALA A 44 -7.43 18.72 13.30
C ALA A 44 -6.61 19.78 12.58
N LEU A 45 -7.24 20.88 12.17
CA LEU A 45 -6.56 22.01 11.55
C LEU A 45 -5.53 22.64 12.50
N SER A 46 -5.89 22.87 13.77
CA SER A 46 -4.95 23.41 14.75
C SER A 46 -3.71 22.52 14.89
N ARG A 47 -3.91 21.20 15.03
CA ARG A 47 -2.79 20.26 15.12
C ARG A 47 -1.93 20.25 13.87
N LEU A 48 -2.53 20.33 12.68
CA LEU A 48 -1.80 20.39 11.41
C LEU A 48 -0.92 21.63 11.33
N VAL A 49 -1.45 22.80 11.71
CA VAL A 49 -0.70 24.06 11.73
C VAL A 49 0.49 23.97 12.69
N ASP A 50 0.27 23.49 13.90
CA ASP A 50 1.33 23.33 14.90
C ASP A 50 2.40 22.34 14.43
N ALA A 51 1.99 21.23 13.80
CA ALA A 51 2.89 20.22 13.27
C ALA A 51 3.74 20.73 12.10
N LEU A 52 3.14 21.43 11.13
CA LEU A 52 3.84 22.01 9.99
C LEU A 52 4.85 23.08 10.41
N ALA A 53 4.58 23.79 11.51
CA ALA A 53 5.56 24.73 12.08
C ALA A 53 6.80 24.01 12.65
N ALA A 54 6.66 22.76 13.08
CA ALA A 54 7.76 21.94 13.60
C ALA A 54 8.50 21.13 12.51
N GLY A 55 7.84 20.80 11.40
CA GLY A 55 8.45 20.09 10.28
C GLY A 55 7.44 19.39 9.36
N PRO A 56 7.92 18.53 8.45
CA PRO A 56 7.05 17.82 7.51
C PRO A 56 6.06 16.89 8.22
N VAL A 57 4.86 16.80 7.64
CA VAL A 57 3.75 15.99 8.15
C VAL A 57 3.40 14.93 7.13
N TRP A 58 3.45 13.65 7.51
CA TRP A 58 2.91 12.58 6.66
C TRP A 58 1.41 12.45 6.95
N ALA A 59 0.57 12.82 5.99
CA ALA A 59 -0.88 12.89 6.17
C ALA A 59 -1.59 11.82 5.34
N GLY A 60 -2.52 11.13 5.98
CA GLY A 60 -3.41 10.18 5.33
C GLY A 60 -3.96 9.13 6.30
N PRO A 61 -4.90 8.28 5.85
CA PRO A 61 -5.35 8.22 4.46
C PRO A 61 -6.17 9.45 4.04
N LEU A 62 -5.94 9.93 2.82
CA LEU A 62 -6.68 10.99 2.15
C LEU A 62 -7.61 10.36 1.12
N GLU A 63 -8.83 10.85 0.97
CA GLU A 63 -9.66 10.51 -0.18
C GLU A 63 -9.09 11.18 -1.45
N MET A 64 -8.49 10.38 -2.33
CA MET A 64 -7.75 10.80 -3.51
C MET A 64 -8.62 11.64 -4.46
N GLY A 65 -9.92 11.35 -4.52
CA GLY A 65 -10.87 12.08 -5.36
C GLY A 65 -11.00 13.58 -5.06
N HIS A 66 -10.60 14.01 -3.86
CA HIS A 66 -10.57 15.42 -3.46
C HIS A 66 -9.23 16.11 -3.74
N LEU A 67 -8.21 15.39 -4.21
CA LEU A 67 -6.90 15.94 -4.55
C LEU A 67 -6.92 16.62 -5.92
N ARG A 68 -7.53 17.80 -5.99
CA ARG A 68 -7.81 18.54 -7.25
C ARG A 68 -6.57 19.00 -8.01
N HIS A 69 -5.38 18.90 -7.45
CA HIS A 69 -4.13 19.09 -8.21
C HIS A 69 -3.88 17.94 -9.20
N GLN A 70 -4.49 16.77 -8.97
CA GLN A 70 -4.45 15.66 -9.90
C GLN A 70 -5.50 15.84 -11.01
N PRO A 71 -5.14 15.65 -12.30
CA PRO A 71 -6.08 15.79 -13.40
C PRO A 71 -7.30 14.86 -13.26
N GLY A 72 -8.50 15.43 -13.43
CA GLY A 72 -9.76 14.68 -13.43
C GLY A 72 -10.36 14.38 -12.05
N MET A 73 -9.74 14.84 -10.96
CA MET A 73 -10.27 14.67 -9.60
C MET A 73 -11.26 15.78 -9.26
N HIS A 74 -12.50 15.40 -8.96
CA HIS A 74 -13.62 16.34 -8.75
C HIS A 74 -14.50 16.02 -7.53
N GLY A 75 -14.16 14.99 -6.76
CA GLY A 75 -14.94 14.48 -5.64
C GLY A 75 -14.55 13.05 -5.31
N ALA A 76 -15.03 12.52 -4.18
CA ALA A 76 -14.68 11.18 -3.68
C ALA A 76 -14.83 10.07 -4.73
N ILE A 77 -13.85 9.18 -4.77
CA ILE A 77 -13.80 8.00 -5.65
C ILE A 77 -13.55 6.69 -4.87
N GLY A 78 -13.40 6.77 -3.54
CA GLY A 78 -13.16 5.59 -2.69
C GLY A 78 -11.74 5.04 -2.81
N ALA A 79 -10.78 5.90 -3.15
CA ALA A 79 -9.37 5.53 -3.23
C ALA A 79 -8.58 6.34 -2.22
N ASP A 80 -7.76 5.67 -1.42
CA ASP A 80 -6.90 6.33 -0.46
C ASP A 80 -5.64 6.90 -1.09
N HIS A 81 -5.03 7.86 -0.41
CA HIS A 81 -3.71 8.38 -0.75
C HIS A 81 -2.96 8.92 0.47
N TYR A 82 -1.64 9.05 0.36
CA TYR A 82 -0.80 9.67 1.38
C TYR A 82 0.10 10.73 0.77
N VAL A 83 0.26 11.84 1.47
CA VAL A 83 1.15 12.95 1.05
C VAL A 83 2.03 13.39 2.21
N VAL A 84 3.10 14.13 1.89
CA VAL A 84 3.91 14.82 2.89
C VAL A 84 3.62 16.31 2.82
N GLY A 85 2.89 16.86 3.77
CA GLY A 85 2.70 18.30 3.94
C GLY A 85 4.00 18.98 4.39
N LEU A 86 4.30 20.13 3.79
CA LEU A 86 5.54 20.88 3.99
C LEU A 86 5.31 22.26 4.60
N ALA A 87 4.24 22.95 4.18
CA ALA A 87 3.90 24.26 4.69
C ALA A 87 2.42 24.58 4.44
N LEU A 88 1.87 25.49 5.25
CA LEU A 88 0.60 26.15 5.00
C LEU A 88 0.86 27.64 4.77
N ARG A 89 0.51 28.15 3.59
CA ARG A 89 0.74 29.56 3.21
C ARG A 89 -0.47 30.07 2.45
N ASP A 90 -0.99 31.24 2.83
CA ASP A 90 -2.07 31.92 2.11
C ASP A 90 -3.29 31.04 1.81
N GLY A 91 -3.65 30.14 2.75
CA GLY A 91 -4.77 29.21 2.60
C GLY A 91 -4.50 28.00 1.68
N MET A 92 -3.25 27.78 1.28
CA MET A 92 -2.80 26.66 0.44
C MET A 92 -1.83 25.77 1.22
N ILE A 93 -2.03 24.47 1.19
CA ILE A 93 -1.04 23.51 1.68
C ILE A 93 -0.04 23.20 0.55
N GLU A 94 1.25 23.34 0.84
CA GLU A 94 2.33 22.80 0.01
C GLU A 94 2.64 21.37 0.46
N MET A 95 2.74 20.44 -0.47
CA MET A 95 2.94 19.03 -0.18
C MET A 95 3.73 18.29 -1.26
N HIS A 96 4.40 17.21 -0.88
CA HIS A 96 4.88 16.19 -1.80
C HIS A 96 3.84 15.08 -1.93
N ASP A 97 3.35 14.89 -3.15
CA ASP A 97 2.51 13.77 -3.52
C ASP A 97 3.36 12.71 -4.26
N PRO A 98 3.48 11.49 -3.70
CA PRO A 98 4.33 10.42 -4.26
C PRO A 98 3.83 9.88 -5.62
N GLN A 99 2.62 10.25 -6.06
CA GLN A 99 2.10 9.92 -7.39
C GLN A 99 2.78 10.69 -8.54
N GLY A 100 3.73 11.57 -8.20
CA GLY A 100 4.57 12.28 -9.18
C GLY A 100 4.40 13.80 -9.15
N TYR A 101 3.83 14.36 -8.08
CA TYR A 101 3.64 15.81 -7.92
C TYR A 101 4.46 16.33 -6.72
N PRO A 102 5.77 16.52 -6.89
CA PRO A 102 6.59 17.15 -5.85
C PRO A 102 6.24 18.64 -5.71
N HIS A 103 6.18 19.15 -4.48
CA HIS A 103 5.83 20.56 -4.19
C HIS A 103 4.50 21.01 -4.81
N ALA A 104 3.52 20.10 -4.89
CA ALA A 104 2.16 20.45 -5.28
C ALA A 104 1.53 21.38 -4.23
N THR A 105 0.59 22.22 -4.67
CA THR A 105 -0.23 23.02 -3.77
C THR A 105 -1.69 22.65 -3.91
N LEU A 106 -2.42 22.65 -2.80
CA LEU A 106 -3.86 22.38 -2.75
C LEU A 106 -4.55 23.39 -1.83
N PRO A 107 -5.75 23.90 -2.17
CA PRO A 107 -6.52 24.72 -1.24
C PRO A 107 -6.77 23.97 0.06
N LEU A 108 -6.61 24.64 1.20
CA LEU A 108 -6.76 24.01 2.51
C LEU A 108 -8.13 23.33 2.67
N ALA A 109 -9.20 23.94 2.14
CA ALA A 109 -10.53 23.35 2.19
C ALA A 109 -10.62 22.00 1.46
N ASP A 110 -10.00 21.87 0.29
CA ASP A 110 -9.94 20.61 -0.45
C ASP A 110 -9.08 19.58 0.29
N PHE A 111 -7.95 20.01 0.88
CA PHE A 111 -7.12 19.14 1.71
C PHE A 111 -7.88 18.61 2.92
N MET A 112 -8.58 19.47 3.66
CA MET A 112 -9.37 19.06 4.84
C MET A 112 -10.50 18.11 4.45
N ALA A 113 -11.16 18.34 3.30
CA ALA A 113 -12.17 17.43 2.76
C ALA A 113 -11.58 16.06 2.42
N ALA A 114 -10.42 16.03 1.73
CA ALA A 114 -9.70 14.79 1.45
C ALA A 114 -9.30 14.06 2.74
N TRP A 115 -8.79 14.80 3.72
CA TRP A 115 -8.19 14.25 4.94
C TRP A 115 -9.20 13.74 5.96
N ARG A 116 -10.47 14.09 5.79
CA ARG A 116 -11.56 13.47 6.51
C ARG A 116 -11.72 11.98 6.13
N GLY A 117 -11.34 11.59 4.92
CA GLY A 117 -11.28 10.19 4.48
C GLY A 117 -12.63 9.46 4.45
N GLU A 118 -13.73 10.18 4.16
CA GLU A 118 -15.11 9.68 4.35
C GLU A 118 -15.44 8.35 3.64
N THR A 119 -14.75 8.06 2.54
CA THR A 119 -14.96 6.88 1.68
C THR A 119 -13.82 5.86 1.75
N VAL A 120 -12.81 6.09 2.59
CA VAL A 120 -11.73 5.13 2.86
C VAL A 120 -12.16 4.23 4.02
N ASP A 121 -12.08 2.92 3.81
CA ASP A 121 -12.63 1.90 4.73
C ASP A 121 -11.68 1.49 5.86
N TYR A 122 -10.51 2.14 5.94
CA TYR A 122 -9.53 1.95 7.00
C TYR A 122 -8.95 3.29 7.48
N GLY A 123 -8.36 3.27 8.67
CA GLY A 123 -7.81 4.47 9.31
C GLY A 123 -8.89 5.32 9.98
N GLU A 124 -8.47 6.42 10.60
CA GLU A 124 -9.36 7.39 11.24
C GLU A 124 -9.27 8.75 10.53
N PRO A 125 -10.35 9.55 10.51
CA PRO A 125 -10.31 10.90 9.95
C PRO A 125 -9.17 11.72 10.52
N TYR A 126 -8.54 12.55 9.69
CA TYR A 126 -7.46 13.45 10.09
C TYR A 126 -6.25 12.74 10.71
N THR A 127 -5.92 11.54 10.22
CA THR A 127 -4.72 10.81 10.64
C THR A 127 -3.46 11.42 10.05
N MET A 128 -2.47 11.71 10.89
CA MET A 128 -1.14 12.14 10.46
C MET A 128 -0.04 11.60 11.35
N ARG A 129 1.17 11.56 10.79
CA ARG A 129 2.42 11.26 11.50
C ARG A 129 3.37 12.43 11.44
N THR A 130 4.01 12.71 12.56
CA THR A 130 4.93 13.83 12.74
C THR A 130 6.10 13.41 13.62
N GLY A 131 7.08 14.29 13.79
CA GLY A 131 8.18 14.06 14.73
C GLY A 131 9.00 12.81 14.39
N PHE A 132 9.24 12.57 13.10
CA PHE A 132 10.08 11.48 12.64
C PHE A 132 11.49 11.60 13.25
N GLN A 133 11.88 10.61 14.02
CA GLN A 133 13.15 10.59 14.74
C GLN A 133 13.86 9.27 14.52
N ARG A 134 15.15 9.36 14.18
CA ARG A 134 16.01 8.19 14.14
C ARG A 134 16.42 7.85 15.56
N VAL A 135 15.92 6.71 16.06
CA VAL A 135 16.22 6.18 17.38
C VAL A 135 17.44 5.25 17.37
N GLU A 136 17.72 4.64 16.22
CA GLU A 136 18.87 3.76 16.00
C GLU A 136 19.42 3.96 14.58
N THR A 137 20.74 3.87 14.40
CA THR A 137 21.32 3.82 13.05
C THR A 137 21.42 2.36 12.61
N VAL A 138 20.47 1.93 11.77
CA VAL A 138 20.41 0.56 11.26
C VAL A 138 20.96 0.52 9.83
N PRO A 139 21.97 -0.30 9.52
CA PRO A 139 22.41 -0.52 8.15
C PRO A 139 21.28 -1.06 7.26
N GLU A 140 21.25 -0.70 5.98
CA GLU A 140 20.15 -1.08 5.07
C GLU A 140 19.89 -2.59 5.04
N ASP A 141 20.94 -3.41 4.96
CA ASP A 141 20.82 -4.86 4.89
C ASP A 141 20.24 -5.44 6.20
N GLU A 142 20.55 -4.82 7.34
CA GLU A 142 19.98 -5.19 8.64
C GLU A 142 18.50 -4.75 8.74
N ALA A 143 18.15 -3.57 8.23
CA ALA A 143 16.75 -3.14 8.18
C ALA A 143 15.90 -4.10 7.33
N ILE A 144 16.44 -4.60 6.22
CA ILE A 144 15.79 -5.64 5.41
C ILE A 144 15.60 -6.92 6.23
N ARG A 145 16.63 -7.38 6.97
CA ARG A 145 16.52 -8.56 7.85
C ARG A 145 15.45 -8.39 8.91
N ARG A 146 15.41 -7.23 9.59
CA ARG A 146 14.39 -6.91 10.61
C ARG A 146 12.98 -6.91 10.06
N ALA A 147 12.79 -6.48 8.81
CA ALA A 147 11.48 -6.48 8.16
C ALA A 147 10.97 -7.88 7.80
N LEU A 148 11.84 -8.90 7.70
CA LEU A 148 11.44 -10.26 7.31
C LEU A 148 10.42 -10.87 8.26
N SER A 149 10.62 -10.71 9.58
CA SER A 149 9.71 -11.29 10.57
C SER A 149 8.28 -10.78 10.39
N ALA A 150 8.11 -9.49 10.11
CA ALA A 150 6.80 -8.93 9.78
C ALA A 150 6.27 -9.49 8.45
N GLY A 151 7.09 -9.46 7.40
CA GLY A 151 6.72 -9.98 6.07
C GLY A 151 6.27 -11.45 6.10
N ILE A 152 6.92 -12.28 6.90
CA ILE A 152 6.59 -13.71 7.06
C ILE A 152 5.28 -13.87 7.82
N ARG A 153 5.03 -13.12 8.89
CA ARG A 153 3.72 -13.13 9.57
C ARG A 153 2.60 -12.78 8.58
N TRP A 154 2.77 -11.71 7.82
CA TRP A 154 1.85 -11.26 6.78
C TRP A 154 1.59 -12.33 5.72
N LEU A 155 2.64 -13.00 5.26
CA LEU A 155 2.54 -14.08 4.28
C LEU A 155 1.89 -15.35 4.86
N ALA A 156 2.16 -15.67 6.12
CA ALA A 156 1.56 -16.79 6.83
C ALA A 156 0.07 -16.57 7.18
N MET A 157 -0.45 -15.35 6.97
CA MET A 157 -1.82 -14.96 7.33
C MET A 157 -2.08 -15.23 8.82
N ASP A 158 -1.20 -14.70 9.67
CA ASP A 158 -1.29 -14.87 11.12
C ASP A 158 -2.69 -14.54 11.67
N ARG A 159 -3.16 -15.33 12.64
CA ARG A 159 -4.55 -15.32 13.12
C ARG A 159 -4.94 -14.06 13.87
N ASP A 160 -3.95 -13.33 14.36
CA ASP A 160 -4.16 -12.05 15.03
C ASP A 160 -4.50 -10.91 14.05
N MET A 161 -4.37 -11.16 12.74
CA MET A 161 -4.85 -10.23 11.71
C MET A 161 -6.38 -10.21 11.69
N GLN A 162 -6.95 -9.01 11.72
CA GLN A 162 -8.40 -8.80 11.67
C GLN A 162 -8.80 -8.09 10.36
N PRO A 163 -8.70 -8.76 9.20
CA PRO A 163 -9.15 -8.15 7.95
C PRO A 163 -10.68 -8.06 7.92
N GLN A 164 -11.18 -7.28 6.96
CA GLN A 164 -12.60 -7.24 6.65
C GLN A 164 -13.14 -8.65 6.39
N ALA A 165 -14.35 -8.93 6.90
CA ALA A 165 -15.02 -10.21 6.68
C ALA A 165 -15.12 -10.55 5.18
N GLY A 166 -14.88 -11.82 4.84
CA GLY A 166 -14.86 -12.29 3.45
C GLY A 166 -13.54 -12.08 2.71
N THR A 167 -12.56 -11.41 3.32
CA THR A 167 -11.23 -11.25 2.71
C THR A 167 -10.56 -12.61 2.49
N LEU A 168 -10.08 -12.83 1.27
CA LEU A 168 -9.25 -13.99 0.92
C LEU A 168 -7.79 -13.56 0.84
N GLY A 169 -6.86 -14.45 1.19
CA GLY A 169 -5.42 -14.20 1.10
C GLY A 169 -4.71 -15.13 0.12
N ASN A 170 -3.58 -14.65 -0.39
CA ASN A 170 -2.57 -15.44 -1.13
C ASN A 170 -3.15 -16.30 -2.26
N GLU A 171 -2.90 -17.61 -2.22
CA GLU A 171 -3.32 -18.56 -3.26
C GLU A 171 -4.84 -18.53 -3.48
N ALA A 172 -5.63 -18.51 -2.41
CA ALA A 172 -7.10 -18.47 -2.52
C ALA A 172 -7.57 -17.16 -3.18
N ALA A 173 -6.95 -16.03 -2.86
CA ALA A 173 -7.27 -14.74 -3.49
C ALA A 173 -6.88 -14.71 -4.97
N ALA A 174 -5.71 -15.25 -5.33
CA ALA A 174 -5.27 -15.35 -6.72
C ALA A 174 -6.23 -16.19 -7.57
N LEU A 175 -6.66 -17.35 -7.04
CA LEU A 175 -7.58 -18.24 -7.74
C LEU A 175 -8.97 -17.63 -7.87
N ALA A 176 -9.51 -17.03 -6.81
CA ALA A 176 -10.81 -16.35 -6.84
C ALA A 176 -10.81 -15.18 -7.84
N LEU A 177 -9.73 -14.39 -7.89
CA LEU A 177 -9.60 -13.33 -8.89
C LEU A 177 -9.49 -13.91 -10.31
N ALA A 178 -8.77 -15.01 -10.49
CA ALA A 178 -8.66 -15.68 -11.80
C ALA A 178 -10.03 -16.16 -12.30
N GLU A 179 -10.85 -16.73 -11.42
CA GLU A 179 -12.23 -17.14 -11.74
C GLU A 179 -13.09 -15.95 -12.13
N ARG A 180 -13.05 -14.86 -11.36
CA ARG A 180 -13.82 -13.64 -11.66
C ARG A 180 -13.40 -13.02 -12.99
N VAL A 181 -12.10 -12.94 -13.26
CA VAL A 181 -11.61 -12.43 -14.55
C VAL A 181 -12.04 -13.34 -15.69
N ALA A 182 -11.92 -14.66 -15.54
CA ALA A 182 -12.34 -15.62 -16.58
C ALA A 182 -13.85 -15.61 -16.87
N ALA A 183 -14.68 -15.25 -15.87
CA ALA A 183 -16.12 -15.11 -16.02
C ALA A 183 -16.55 -13.81 -16.74
N GLY A 184 -15.60 -12.93 -17.07
CA GLY A 184 -15.81 -11.62 -17.68
C GLY A 184 -15.44 -10.53 -16.69
N CYS A 185 -14.25 -9.95 -16.86
CA CYS A 185 -13.78 -8.87 -16.01
C CYS A 185 -14.50 -7.56 -16.37
N ASP A 186 -15.35 -7.10 -15.45
CA ASP A 186 -16.06 -5.83 -15.54
C ASP A 186 -15.11 -4.63 -15.64
N ASP A 187 -15.63 -3.51 -16.15
CA ASP A 187 -14.81 -2.32 -16.46
C ASP A 187 -14.23 -1.66 -15.21
N ASP A 188 -14.92 -1.72 -14.07
CA ASP A 188 -14.44 -1.14 -12.81
C ASP A 188 -13.27 -1.95 -12.24
N LEU A 189 -13.43 -3.28 -12.16
CA LEU A 189 -12.36 -4.20 -11.78
C LEU A 189 -11.15 -4.06 -12.72
N ARG A 190 -11.40 -4.00 -14.03
CA ARG A 190 -10.35 -3.85 -15.03
C ARG A 190 -9.62 -2.51 -14.84
N GLY A 191 -10.36 -1.43 -14.67
CA GLY A 191 -9.82 -0.10 -14.41
C GLY A 191 -8.90 -0.08 -13.18
N HIS A 192 -9.37 -0.64 -12.06
CA HIS A 192 -8.57 -0.80 -10.84
C HIS A 192 -7.29 -1.59 -11.08
N LEU A 193 -7.38 -2.74 -11.75
CA LEU A 193 -6.23 -3.59 -12.04
C LEU A 193 -5.19 -2.86 -12.92
N ILE A 194 -5.60 -2.27 -14.04
CA ILE A 194 -4.68 -1.69 -15.03
C ILE A 194 -4.09 -0.34 -14.60
N HIS A 195 -4.83 0.46 -13.84
CA HIS A 195 -4.38 1.80 -13.46
C HIS A 195 -3.62 1.80 -12.14
N PHE A 196 -3.92 0.86 -11.23
CA PHE A 196 -3.36 0.83 -9.88
C PHE A 196 -2.74 -0.52 -9.53
N ALA A 197 -3.55 -1.57 -9.34
CA ALA A 197 -3.12 -2.76 -8.60
C ALA A 197 -1.94 -3.48 -9.25
N VAL A 198 -1.99 -3.72 -10.57
CA VAL A 198 -0.92 -4.43 -11.29
C VAL A 198 0.41 -3.69 -11.21
N ARG A 199 0.39 -2.37 -11.43
CA ARG A 199 1.61 -1.53 -11.44
C ARG A 199 2.27 -1.51 -10.08
N VAL A 200 1.49 -1.26 -9.02
CA VAL A 200 1.97 -1.19 -7.65
C VAL A 200 2.44 -2.58 -7.18
N GLY A 201 1.65 -3.62 -7.46
CA GLY A 201 1.96 -5.01 -7.11
C GLY A 201 3.26 -5.51 -7.72
N ALA A 202 3.42 -5.35 -9.03
CA ALA A 202 4.63 -5.77 -9.73
C ALA A 202 5.87 -5.02 -9.21
N ARG A 203 5.74 -3.71 -8.95
CA ARG A 203 6.84 -2.91 -8.40
C ARG A 203 7.24 -3.35 -6.99
N ARG A 204 6.27 -3.52 -6.09
CA ARG A 204 6.52 -4.00 -4.71
C ARG A 204 7.21 -5.36 -4.72
N ALA A 205 6.74 -6.29 -5.56
CA ALA A 205 7.34 -7.62 -5.66
C ALA A 205 8.77 -7.57 -6.21
N ALA A 206 9.04 -6.72 -7.22
CA ALA A 206 10.38 -6.54 -7.79
C ALA A 206 11.36 -5.89 -6.78
N ASP A 207 10.92 -4.87 -6.05
CA ASP A 207 11.73 -4.21 -5.03
C ASP A 207 12.04 -5.18 -3.88
N ALA A 208 11.06 -5.95 -3.43
CA ALA A 208 11.26 -6.99 -2.41
C ALA A 208 12.22 -8.10 -2.88
N ALA A 209 12.12 -8.55 -4.13
CA ALA A 209 13.09 -9.49 -4.71
C ALA A 209 14.52 -8.94 -4.63
N ARG A 210 14.71 -7.66 -4.96
CA ARG A 210 16.02 -7.00 -4.87
C ARG A 210 16.52 -6.90 -3.42
N CYS A 211 15.64 -6.59 -2.47
CA CYS A 211 15.97 -6.58 -1.05
C CYS A 211 16.42 -7.97 -0.57
N LEU A 212 15.72 -9.03 -0.96
CA LEU A 212 16.06 -10.41 -0.59
C LEU A 212 17.42 -10.84 -1.14
N THR A 213 17.75 -10.49 -2.40
CA THR A 213 19.09 -10.72 -2.97
C THR A 213 20.17 -10.01 -2.16
N ARG A 214 19.94 -8.75 -1.74
CA ARG A 214 20.93 -7.99 -0.96
C ARG A 214 21.33 -8.68 0.36
N ILE A 215 20.41 -9.42 0.97
CA ILE A 215 20.67 -10.13 2.23
C ILE A 215 21.03 -11.62 2.05
N GLY A 216 21.20 -12.07 0.80
CA GLY A 216 21.62 -13.42 0.44
C GLY A 216 20.51 -14.47 0.41
N LEU A 217 19.24 -14.05 0.33
CA LEU A 217 18.08 -14.95 0.24
C LEU A 217 17.65 -15.15 -1.23
N ASP A 218 18.57 -15.70 -2.04
CA ASP A 218 18.41 -15.76 -3.50
C ASP A 218 17.23 -16.61 -3.97
N GLU A 219 16.90 -17.70 -3.25
CA GLU A 219 15.75 -18.54 -3.59
C GLU A 219 14.42 -17.78 -3.40
N ALA A 220 14.25 -17.13 -2.25
CA ALA A 220 13.10 -16.28 -1.97
C ALA A 220 13.03 -15.09 -2.94
N ALA A 221 14.18 -14.48 -3.24
CA ALA A 221 14.27 -13.42 -4.26
C ALA A 221 13.82 -13.91 -5.63
N GLY A 222 14.19 -15.12 -6.03
CA GLY A 222 13.76 -15.74 -7.28
C GLY A 222 12.25 -15.95 -7.35
N ILE A 223 11.62 -16.37 -6.25
CA ILE A 223 10.16 -16.52 -6.16
C ILE A 223 9.47 -15.16 -6.26
N MET A 224 9.93 -14.16 -5.51
CA MET A 224 9.39 -12.79 -5.60
C MET A 224 9.58 -12.17 -6.99
N GLY A 225 10.69 -12.45 -7.65
CA GLY A 225 10.94 -12.07 -9.04
C GLY A 225 9.93 -12.70 -10.01
N ARG A 226 9.60 -13.98 -9.84
CA ARG A 226 8.52 -14.63 -10.60
C ARG A 226 7.16 -14.01 -10.31
N GLN A 227 6.85 -13.69 -9.06
CA GLN A 227 5.62 -12.98 -8.71
C GLN A 227 5.53 -11.63 -9.42
N ALA A 228 6.61 -10.84 -9.40
CA ALA A 228 6.66 -9.55 -10.10
C ALA A 228 6.40 -9.70 -11.61
N GLN A 229 6.99 -10.71 -12.25
CA GLN A 229 6.78 -11.00 -13.66
C GLN A 229 5.34 -11.42 -13.96
N LEU A 230 4.77 -12.33 -13.17
CA LEU A 230 3.40 -12.80 -13.36
C LEU A 230 2.37 -11.69 -13.15
N ILE A 231 2.56 -10.86 -12.12
CA ILE A 231 1.71 -9.69 -11.87
C ILE A 231 1.86 -8.69 -13.03
N GLY A 232 3.08 -8.32 -13.40
CA GLY A 232 3.33 -7.37 -14.49
C GLY A 232 2.80 -7.85 -15.84
N ALA A 233 2.86 -9.15 -16.12
CA ALA A 233 2.35 -9.76 -17.35
C ALA A 233 0.82 -9.63 -17.49
N LEU A 234 0.08 -9.34 -16.42
CA LEU A 234 -1.36 -9.06 -16.49
C LEU A 234 -1.69 -7.79 -17.27
N GLN A 235 -0.77 -6.82 -17.32
CA GLN A 235 -1.06 -5.47 -17.84
C GLN A 235 -1.59 -5.51 -19.28
N HIS A 236 -0.91 -6.21 -20.18
CA HIS A 236 -1.30 -6.23 -21.59
C HIS A 236 -2.61 -7.01 -21.83
N PRO A 237 -2.78 -8.27 -21.37
CA PRO A 237 -4.04 -9.00 -21.51
C PRO A 237 -5.24 -8.24 -20.95
N LEU A 238 -5.10 -7.58 -19.79
CA LEU A 238 -6.18 -6.79 -19.22
C LEU A 238 -6.56 -5.59 -20.11
N VAL A 239 -5.59 -4.87 -20.68
CA VAL A 239 -5.84 -3.75 -21.61
C VAL A 239 -6.43 -4.24 -22.93
N ALA A 240 -5.94 -5.36 -23.45
CA ALA A 240 -6.43 -6.00 -24.68
C ALA A 240 -7.76 -6.74 -24.48
N ARG A 241 -8.28 -6.80 -23.24
CA ARG A 241 -9.48 -7.56 -22.85
C ARG A 241 -9.38 -9.07 -23.15
N ASP A 242 -8.16 -9.61 -23.10
CA ASP A 242 -7.88 -11.03 -23.13
C ASP A 242 -7.93 -11.61 -21.70
N ASP A 243 -9.15 -11.83 -21.24
CA ASP A 243 -9.43 -12.30 -19.88
C ASP A 243 -8.94 -13.74 -19.64
N ALA A 244 -8.88 -14.57 -20.69
CA ALA A 244 -8.39 -15.94 -20.59
C ALA A 244 -6.89 -15.96 -20.23
N THR A 245 -6.08 -15.16 -20.93
CA THR A 245 -4.65 -15.04 -20.63
C THR A 245 -4.40 -14.37 -19.27
N ALA A 246 -5.17 -13.33 -18.92
CA ALA A 246 -5.07 -12.70 -17.61
C ALA A 246 -5.36 -13.71 -16.48
N ALA A 247 -6.42 -14.51 -16.60
CA ALA A 247 -6.75 -15.55 -15.63
C ALA A 247 -5.68 -16.65 -15.55
N ALA A 248 -5.04 -17.01 -16.67
CA ALA A 248 -3.94 -17.98 -16.68
C ALA A 248 -2.73 -17.48 -15.88
N HIS A 249 -2.36 -16.20 -16.01
CA HIS A 249 -1.29 -15.60 -15.20
C HIS A 249 -1.62 -15.59 -13.70
N LEU A 250 -2.87 -15.31 -13.32
CA LEU A 250 -3.31 -15.35 -11.93
C LEU A 250 -3.26 -16.77 -11.34
N ARG A 251 -3.67 -17.79 -12.11
CA ARG A 251 -3.54 -19.20 -11.70
C ARG A 251 -2.08 -19.60 -11.52
N ALA A 252 -1.18 -19.13 -12.39
CA ALA A 252 0.25 -19.37 -12.26
C ALA A 252 0.87 -18.62 -11.06
N LEU A 253 0.32 -17.46 -10.68
CA LEU A 253 0.74 -16.71 -9.50
C LEU A 253 0.36 -17.42 -8.20
N ALA A 254 -0.81 -18.06 -8.15
CA ALA A 254 -1.38 -18.63 -6.93
C ALA A 254 -0.43 -19.53 -6.10
N PRO A 255 0.23 -20.56 -6.64
CA PRO A 255 1.09 -21.45 -5.85
C PRO A 255 2.36 -20.76 -5.30
N THR A 256 2.79 -19.65 -5.92
CA THR A 256 4.04 -18.98 -5.55
C THR A 256 4.02 -18.39 -4.14
N TYR A 257 2.84 -18.08 -3.58
CA TYR A 257 2.73 -17.60 -2.20
C TYR A 257 3.12 -18.68 -1.19
N ARG A 258 2.66 -19.91 -1.41
CA ARG A 258 3.04 -21.07 -0.56
C ARG A 258 4.50 -21.43 -0.75
N GLU A 259 5.00 -21.39 -2.00
CA GLU A 259 6.43 -21.59 -2.28
C GLU A 259 7.28 -20.58 -1.52
N LEU A 260 6.90 -19.30 -1.56
CA LEU A 260 7.63 -18.23 -0.85
C LEU A 260 7.63 -18.44 0.66
N LEU A 261 6.49 -18.83 1.23
CA LEU A 261 6.39 -19.06 2.66
C LEU A 261 7.32 -20.21 3.10
N ALA A 262 7.29 -21.32 2.36
CA ALA A 262 8.09 -22.50 2.67
C ALA A 262 9.61 -22.22 2.68
N VAL A 263 10.10 -21.30 1.85
CA VAL A 263 11.53 -20.94 1.82
C VAL A 263 11.90 -19.88 2.86
N LEU A 264 10.94 -19.09 3.34
CA LEU A 264 11.18 -18.02 4.31
C LEU A 264 10.98 -18.45 5.77
N GLU A 265 10.05 -19.36 6.06
CA GLU A 265 9.79 -19.84 7.42
C GLU A 265 11.04 -20.34 8.18
N PRO A 266 11.96 -21.11 7.56
CA PRO A 266 13.16 -21.59 8.26
C PRO A 266 14.12 -20.47 8.69
N VAL A 267 14.06 -19.30 8.04
CA VAL A 267 15.00 -18.17 8.24
C VAL A 267 14.78 -17.45 9.57
N VAL A 268 13.59 -17.54 10.16
CA VAL A 268 13.23 -16.86 11.43
C VAL A 268 13.48 -17.76 12.65
N VAL A 269 13.62 -19.07 12.43
CA VAL A 269 13.85 -20.07 13.49
C VAL A 269 15.36 -20.30 13.74
N SER A 270 16.22 -19.83 12.84
CA SER A 270 17.70 -19.91 12.91
C SER A 270 18.33 -18.65 13.50
#